data_AF-A0A932RID9-F1
#
_entry.id   AF-A0A932RID9-F1
#
_cell.length_a   1.000
_cell.length_b   1.000
_cell.length_c   1.000
_cell.angle_alpha   90.00
_cell.angle_beta   90.00
_cell.angle_gamma   90.00
#
_symmetry.space_group_name_H-M   'P 1'
#
loop_
_entity.id
_entity.type
_entity.pdbx_description
1 polymer ?
#
loop_
_entity_poly.entity_id
_entity_poly.type
_entity_poly.pdbx_seq_one_letter_code
_entity_poly.pdbx_strand_id
1 'polypeptide(L)'
;MWKQFIHLLLTTTLFLGVSPIYPATQTTGRSPNIILFLADDLGWKDVGYHGSEIQTPNFDRTDAHFVIHKFRGAGSAQIVKPEAIDVG
;
A
#
# COMPACT_ATOMS: atom_id res chain seq x y z
N MET A 1 23.41 -52.86 -27.24
CA MET A 1 23.74 -51.43 -26.98
C MET A 1 22.52 -50.50 -27.08
N TRP A 2 21.60 -50.66 -28.03
CA TRP A 2 20.39 -49.84 -28.19
C TRP A 2 19.42 -49.85 -26.99
N LYS A 3 19.31 -50.96 -26.23
CA LYS A 3 18.41 -51.06 -25.07
C LYS A 3 18.74 -50.09 -23.93
N GLN A 4 20.01 -49.68 -23.79
CA GLN A 4 20.45 -48.70 -22.77
C GLN A 4 19.99 -47.27 -23.14
N PHE A 5 19.97 -46.95 -24.44
CA PHE A 5 19.49 -45.66 -24.95
C PHE A 5 18.00 -45.45 -24.70
N ILE A 6 17.17 -46.50 -24.83
CA ILE A 6 15.73 -46.42 -24.55
C ILE A 6 15.46 -46.10 -23.07
N HIS A 7 16.18 -46.76 -22.15
CA HIS A 7 15.99 -46.51 -20.71
C HIS A 7 16.45 -45.11 -20.30
N LEU A 8 17.52 -44.59 -20.90
CA LEU A 8 17.96 -43.21 -20.67
C LEU A 8 16.90 -42.20 -21.14
N LEU A 9 16.27 -42.44 -22.29
CA LEU A 9 15.23 -41.56 -22.84
C LEU A 9 13.94 -41.61 -22.00
N LEU A 10 13.56 -42.80 -21.51
CA LEU A 10 12.39 -42.98 -20.65
C LEU A 10 12.57 -42.35 -19.25
N THR A 11 13.74 -42.52 -18.63
CA THR A 11 14.02 -41.97 -17.30
C THR A 11 14.15 -40.45 -17.31
N THR A 12 14.73 -39.87 -18.37
CA THR A 12 14.83 -38.41 -18.54
C THR A 12 13.46 -37.76 -18.74
N THR A 13 12.57 -38.42 -19.48
CA THR A 13 11.20 -37.94 -19.69
C THR A 13 10.36 -38.01 -18.41
N LEU A 14 10.55 -39.06 -17.60
CA LEU A 14 9.88 -39.20 -16.31
C LEU A 14 10.33 -38.12 -15.30
N PHE A 15 11.61 -37.70 -15.36
CA PHE A 15 12.16 -36.70 -14.43
C PHE A 15 11.73 -35.26 -14.77
N LEU A 16 11.48 -34.94 -16.05
CA LEU A 16 11.00 -33.63 -16.48
C LEU A 16 9.48 -33.42 -16.32
N GLY A 17 8.71 -34.50 -16.15
CA GLY A 17 7.24 -34.46 -16.09
C GLY A 17 6.65 -34.08 -14.72
N VAL A 18 7.44 -34.06 -13.65
CA VAL A 18 6.96 -33.77 -12.29
C VAL A 18 7.29 -32.33 -11.92
N SER A 19 6.38 -31.41 -12.24
CA SER A 19 6.39 -30.08 -11.61
C SER A 19 5.61 -30.15 -10.29
N PRO A 20 6.17 -29.68 -9.17
CA PRO A 20 5.41 -29.61 -7.93
C PRO A 20 4.24 -28.63 -8.10
N ILE A 21 3.02 -29.15 -7.98
CA ILE A 21 1.81 -28.33 -7.90
C ILE A 21 1.76 -27.79 -6.47
N TYR A 22 2.16 -26.53 -6.29
CA TYR A 22 1.95 -25.86 -5.02
C TYR A 22 0.46 -25.51 -4.90
N PRO A 23 -0.24 -25.97 -3.85
CA PRO A 23 -1.60 -25.53 -3.62
C PRO A 23 -1.56 -24.02 -3.40
N ALA A 24 -2.37 -23.28 -4.16
CA ALA A 24 -2.61 -21.88 -3.87
C ALA A 24 -3.27 -21.82 -2.49
N THR A 25 -2.53 -21.39 -1.48
CA THR A 25 -3.09 -21.07 -0.17
C THR A 25 -4.03 -19.89 -0.38
N GLN A 26 -5.32 -20.18 -0.48
CA GLN A 26 -6.33 -19.15 -0.39
C GLN A 26 -6.27 -18.61 1.04
N THR A 27 -5.74 -17.40 1.19
CA THR A 27 -5.90 -16.66 2.43
C THR A 27 -7.39 -16.41 2.60
N THR A 28 -8.03 -17.18 3.48
CA THR A 28 -9.41 -16.94 3.96
C THR A 28 -9.48 -15.71 4.86
N GLY A 29 -8.67 -14.69 4.56
CA GLY A 29 -8.71 -13.40 5.20
C GLY A 29 -9.97 -12.68 4.77
N ARG A 30 -10.75 -12.21 5.75
CA ARG A 30 -11.83 -11.26 5.50
C ARG A 30 -11.27 -10.09 4.68
N SER A 31 -11.97 -9.68 3.62
CA SER A 31 -11.61 -8.49 2.86
C SER A 31 -11.45 -7.30 3.81
N PRO A 32 -10.33 -6.56 3.75
CA PRO A 32 -10.13 -5.42 4.63
C PRO A 32 -11.16 -4.34 4.31
N ASN A 33 -11.77 -3.75 5.35
CA ASN A 33 -12.57 -2.55 5.19
C ASN A 33 -11.62 -1.36 5.16
N ILE A 34 -11.63 -0.62 4.05
CA ILE A 34 -10.76 0.54 3.85
C ILE A 34 -11.57 1.80 4.17
N ILE A 35 -11.07 2.63 5.08
CA ILE A 35 -11.66 3.93 5.42
C ILE A 35 -10.68 5.02 4.96
N LEU A 36 -11.13 5.89 4.05
CA LEU A 36 -10.35 7.03 3.57
C LEU A 36 -10.85 8.31 4.25
N PHE A 37 -9.96 8.96 4.99
CA PHE A 37 -10.18 10.29 5.53
C PHE A 37 -9.56 11.32 4.60
N LEU A 38 -10.37 12.25 4.09
CA LEU A 38 -9.91 13.41 3.33
C LEU A 38 -10.05 14.65 4.22
N ALA A 39 -8.92 15.27 4.55
CA ALA A 39 -8.88 16.51 5.30
C ALA A 39 -8.52 17.64 4.34
N ASP A 40 -9.32 18.70 4.35
CA ASP A 40 -9.07 19.93 3.62
C ASP A 40 -8.08 20.80 4.41
N ASP A 41 -7.14 21.45 3.73
CA ASP A 41 -6.12 22.34 4.29
C ASP A 41 -5.28 21.84 5.48
N LEU A 42 -5.28 20.53 5.78
CA LEU A 42 -4.50 19.98 6.89
C LEU A 42 -2.99 20.06 6.62
N GLY A 43 -2.33 20.93 7.37
CA GLY A 43 -0.89 21.19 7.32
C GLY A 43 -0.05 20.02 7.82
N TRP A 44 1.27 20.13 7.69
CA TRP A 44 2.18 19.09 8.21
C TRP A 44 2.29 19.14 9.74
N LYS A 45 2.26 20.34 10.32
CA LYS A 45 2.44 20.60 11.76
C LYS A 45 1.13 20.66 12.55
N ASP A 46 0.01 20.27 11.94
CA ASP A 46 -1.31 20.37 12.57
C ASP A 46 -1.74 19.09 13.31
N VAL A 47 -0.93 18.03 13.22
CA VAL A 47 -1.18 16.72 13.84
C VAL A 47 -0.08 16.38 14.85
N GLY A 48 -0.48 15.81 15.99
CA GLY A 48 0.39 15.56 17.14
C GLY A 48 1.56 14.63 16.84
N TYR A 49 1.35 13.57 16.05
CA TYR A 49 2.42 12.66 15.62
C TYR A 49 3.47 13.30 14.68
N HIS A 50 3.26 14.54 14.21
CA HIS A 50 4.27 15.35 13.52
C HIS A 50 4.86 16.47 14.40
N GLY A 51 4.62 16.45 15.71
CA GLY A 51 5.12 17.44 16.66
C GLY A 51 4.29 18.72 16.73
N SER A 52 2.98 18.64 16.46
CA SER A 52 2.05 19.74 16.73
C SER A 52 1.89 20.00 18.24
N GLU A 53 1.55 21.23 18.61
CA GLU A 53 1.06 21.56 19.95
C GLU A 53 -0.38 21.06 20.17
N ILE A 54 -1.14 20.86 19.08
CA ILE A 54 -2.48 20.32 19.10
C ILE A 54 -2.41 18.80 19.26
N GLN A 55 -3.01 18.30 20.34
CA GLN A 55 -3.13 16.85 20.58
C GLN A 55 -4.21 16.27 19.67
N THR A 56 -3.85 15.27 18.86
CA THR A 56 -4.78 14.53 17.99
C THR A 56 -4.85 13.08 18.45
N PRO A 57 -5.45 12.80 19.62
CA PRO A 57 -5.28 11.52 20.33
C PRO A 57 -5.76 10.28 19.56
N ASN A 58 -6.65 10.45 18.58
CA ASN A 58 -7.10 9.35 17.71
C ASN A 58 -6.10 9.03 16.59
N PHE A 59 -5.36 10.03 16.09
CA PHE A 59 -4.34 9.88 15.06
C PHE A 59 -2.94 9.65 15.64
N ASP A 60 -2.69 10.14 16.87
CA ASP A 60 -1.40 10.02 17.55
C ASP A 60 -1.13 8.60 18.07
N ARG A 61 -2.17 7.76 18.17
CA ARG A 61 -2.05 6.34 18.51
C ARG A 61 -1.58 5.55 17.29
N THR A 62 -0.28 5.28 17.22
CA THR A 62 0.36 4.53 16.13
C THR A 62 0.47 3.02 16.38
N ASP A 63 -0.11 2.52 17.48
CA ASP A 63 0.01 1.13 17.95
C ASP A 63 -0.80 0.11 17.10
N ALA A 64 -0.62 0.10 15.78
CA ALA A 64 -1.17 -0.85 14.80
C ALA A 64 -2.64 -0.68 14.39
N HIS A 65 -3.35 0.35 14.85
CA HIS A 65 -4.75 0.59 14.44
C HIS A 65 -4.89 1.35 13.12
N PHE A 66 -3.93 2.20 12.77
CA PHE A 66 -3.98 3.02 11.57
C PHE A 66 -2.62 3.05 10.87
N VAL A 67 -2.64 2.86 9.54
CA VAL A 67 -1.51 3.20 8.68
C VAL A 67 -1.82 4.57 8.09
N ILE A 68 -1.13 5.61 8.56
CA ILE A 68 -1.35 6.97 8.07
C ILE A 68 -0.34 7.27 6.97
N HIS A 69 -0.84 7.55 5.77
CA HIS A 69 -0.03 7.99 4.64
C HIS A 69 -0.50 9.37 4.19
N LYS A 70 0.31 10.40 4.41
CA LYS A 70 0.02 11.74 3.89
C LYS A 70 0.57 11.86 2.47
N PHE A 71 -0.31 11.96 1.49
CA PHE A 71 0.09 12.30 0.12
C PHE A 71 0.50 13.78 0.08
N ARG A 72 1.76 14.04 -0.28
CA ARG A 72 2.29 15.40 -0.39
C ARG A 72 1.83 16.02 -1.71
N GLY A 73 0.73 16.77 -1.68
CA GLY A 73 0.34 17.67 -2.77
C GLY A 73 1.14 18.97 -2.67
N ALA A 74 1.82 19.36 -3.75
CA ALA A 74 2.34 20.72 -3.89
C ALA A 74 1.17 21.65 -4.22
N GLY A 75 0.49 22.14 -3.19
CA GLY A 75 -0.72 22.96 -3.36
C GLY A 75 -0.78 24.05 -2.32
N SER A 76 0.05 25.08 -2.47
CA SER A 76 -0.24 26.40 -1.92
C SER A 76 -1.39 27.00 -2.72
N ALA A 77 -2.61 26.52 -2.53
CA ALA A 77 -3.77 27.27 -2.97
C ALA A 77 -4.00 28.38 -1.95
N GLN A 78 -3.28 29.48 -2.08
CA GLN A 78 -3.69 30.71 -1.41
C GLN A 78 -5.02 31.12 -2.02
N ILE A 79 -6.11 30.99 -1.25
CA ILE A 79 -7.33 31.73 -1.53
C ILE A 79 -6.95 33.21 -1.38
N VAL A 80 -6.74 33.88 -2.51
CA VAL A 80 -6.57 35.32 -2.55
C VAL A 80 -7.86 35.93 -2.03
N LYS A 81 -7.77 36.72 -0.95
CA LYS A 81 -8.89 37.51 -0.44
C LYS A 81 -9.51 38.33 -1.59
N PRO A 82 -10.83 38.32 -1.78
CA PRO A 82 -11.47 39.11 -2.83
C PRO A 82 -11.15 40.61 -2.72
N GLU A 83 -10.74 41.10 -1.55
CA GLU A 83 -10.30 42.50 -1.35
C GLU A 83 -8.95 42.86 -2.04
N ALA A 84 -8.18 41.89 -2.54
CA ALA A 84 -6.89 42.13 -3.21
C ALA A 84 -7.02 42.28 -4.74
N ILE A 85 -8.24 42.22 -5.29
CA ILE A 85 -8.51 42.57 -6.69
C ILE A 85 -8.87 44.05 -6.73
N ASP A 86 -7.86 44.90 -6.89
CA ASP A 86 -8.05 46.31 -7.22
C ASP A 86 -8.62 46.39 -8.65
N VAL A 87 -9.89 46.80 -8.76
CA VAL A 87 -10.57 47.07 -10.03
C VAL A 87 -10.49 48.56 -10.42
N GLY A 88 -9.41 49.23 -10.02
CA GLY A 88 -9.03 50.58 -10.46
C GLY A 88 -8.41 50.61 -11.84
#